data_AF-A0A952P7S1-F1
#
_entry.id   AF-A0A952P7S1-F1
#
_cell.length_a   1.000
_cell.length_b   1.000
_cell.length_c   1.000
_cell.angle_alpha   90.00
_cell.angle_beta   90.00
_cell.angle_gamma   90.00
#
_symmetry.space_group_name_H-M   'P 1'
#
loop_
_entity.id
_entity.type
_entity.pdbx_description
1 polymer ?
#
loop_
_entity_poly.entity_id
_entity_poly.type
_entity_poly.pdbx_seq_one_letter_code
_entity_poly.pdbx_strand_id
1 'polypeptide(L)'
;MASKVKDGDKKKLSDREKKYQKKLAQERKKLDKIISFPGRALLLISIIAGLLIFTYTYFGSKTEVLSALLTSFFGFSVVFIGLGLAMVLYFFFKSEQIKKEYARQLEIERKEREIDEQSKFRREIAELESIEKELFDKKNKQSGTKSETVKQSKSSSKPTMTDEEAYLEEVLNSNMKNV
;
A
#
# COMPACT_ATOMS: atom_id res chain seq x y z
N MET A 1 -18.39 39.79 13.96
CA MET A 1 -17.04 39.38 13.48
C MET A 1 -16.77 37.87 13.48
N ALA A 2 -17.70 37.00 13.92
CA ALA A 2 -17.47 35.55 14.03
C ALA A 2 -17.70 34.74 12.73
N SER A 3 -18.19 35.33 11.63
CA SER A 3 -18.52 34.61 10.39
C SER A 3 -17.31 34.35 9.49
N LYS A 4 -16.28 35.20 9.51
CA LYS A 4 -15.11 35.08 8.61
C LYS A 4 -14.16 33.92 8.94
N VAL A 5 -14.16 33.43 10.17
CA VAL A 5 -13.23 32.36 10.61
C VAL A 5 -13.69 30.98 10.10
N LYS A 6 -14.99 30.72 10.00
CA LYS A 6 -15.53 29.44 9.51
C LYS A 6 -15.38 29.21 8.01
N ASP A 7 -15.27 30.28 7.20
CA ASP A 7 -15.14 30.17 5.74
C ASP A 7 -13.71 29.84 5.27
N GLY A 8 -12.70 30.22 6.06
CA GLY A 8 -11.28 29.93 5.77
C GLY A 8 -10.95 28.43 5.88
N ASP A 9 -11.49 27.76 6.90
CA ASP A 9 -11.24 26.34 7.14
C ASP A 9 -12.00 25.43 6.18
N LYS A 10 -13.24 25.80 5.79
CA LYS A 10 -13.99 25.09 4.75
C LYS A 10 -13.30 25.14 3.38
N LYS A 11 -12.66 26.26 3.02
CA LYS A 11 -11.88 26.37 1.78
C LYS A 11 -10.63 25.48 1.80
N LYS A 12 -9.90 25.42 2.93
CA LYS A 12 -8.71 24.57 3.07
C LYS A 12 -9.04 23.07 3.03
N LEU A 13 -10.17 22.65 3.60
CA LEU A 13 -10.69 21.28 3.50
C LEU A 13 -11.10 20.92 2.06
N SER A 14 -11.84 21.81 1.38
CA SER A 14 -12.24 21.62 -0.02
C SER A 14 -11.05 21.52 -0.98
N ASP A 15 -9.99 22.31 -0.77
CA ASP A 15 -8.78 22.24 -1.60
C ASP A 15 -7.97 20.95 -1.35
N ARG A 16 -7.99 20.42 -0.12
CA ARG A 16 -7.40 19.10 0.19
C ARG A 16 -8.19 17.96 -0.45
N GLU A 17 -9.52 18.00 -0.39
CA GLU A 17 -10.39 17.03 -1.08
C GLU A 17 -10.21 17.06 -2.60
N LYS A 18 -10.15 18.24 -3.23
CA LYS A 18 -9.91 18.36 -4.67
C LYS A 18 -8.54 17.81 -5.08
N LYS A 19 -7.50 18.01 -4.26
CA LYS A 19 -6.18 17.42 -4.50
C LYS A 19 -6.22 15.89 -4.36
N TYR A 20 -6.95 15.37 -3.38
CA TYR A 20 -7.11 13.93 -3.17
C TYR A 20 -7.90 13.27 -4.31
N GLN A 21 -9.02 13.86 -4.72
CA GLN A 21 -9.82 13.46 -5.89
C GLN A 21 -9.01 13.48 -7.19
N LYS A 22 -8.16 14.49 -7.39
CA LYS A 22 -7.25 14.53 -8.55
C LYS A 22 -6.21 13.40 -8.54
N LYS A 23 -5.66 13.05 -7.37
CA LYS A 23 -4.75 11.90 -7.22
C LYS A 23 -5.46 10.58 -7.52
N LEU A 24 -6.65 10.37 -6.94
CA LEU A 24 -7.49 9.20 -7.22
C LEU A 24 -7.88 9.08 -8.70
N ALA A 25 -8.23 10.20 -9.35
CA ALA A 25 -8.55 10.20 -10.77
C ALA A 25 -7.32 9.89 -11.64
N GLN A 26 -6.12 10.34 -11.26
CA GLN A 26 -4.88 9.99 -11.94
C GLN A 26 -4.52 8.51 -11.74
N GLU A 27 -4.71 7.97 -10.55
CA GLU A 27 -4.49 6.55 -10.24
C GLU A 27 -5.46 5.66 -11.01
N ARG A 28 -6.76 6.00 -11.03
CA ARG A 28 -7.76 5.32 -11.87
C ARG A 28 -7.40 5.37 -13.35
N LYS A 29 -6.96 6.52 -13.87
CA LYS A 29 -6.51 6.63 -15.27
C LYS A 29 -5.28 5.77 -15.55
N LYS A 30 -4.35 5.64 -14.60
CA LYS A 30 -3.18 4.75 -14.74
C LYS A 30 -3.61 3.29 -14.76
N LEU A 31 -4.51 2.88 -13.86
CA LEU A 31 -5.12 1.55 -13.81
C LEU A 31 -5.87 1.21 -15.10
N ASP A 32 -6.76 2.10 -15.57
CA ASP A 32 -7.49 1.92 -16.83
C ASP A 32 -6.55 1.80 -18.02
N LYS A 33 -5.44 2.55 -18.03
CA LYS A 33 -4.44 2.46 -19.09
C LYS A 33 -3.75 1.10 -19.05
N ILE A 34 -3.36 0.59 -17.88
CA ILE A 34 -2.72 -0.72 -17.74
C ILE A 34 -3.65 -1.85 -18.19
N ILE A 35 -4.95 -1.75 -17.87
CA ILE A 35 -5.95 -2.77 -18.20
C ILE A 35 -6.34 -2.71 -19.69
N SER A 36 -6.48 -1.52 -20.27
CA SER A 36 -6.94 -1.36 -21.66
C SER A 36 -5.82 -1.37 -22.72
N PHE A 37 -4.57 -1.08 -22.33
CA PHE A 37 -3.41 -1.06 -23.23
C PHE A 37 -3.15 -2.39 -23.94
N PRO A 38 -3.12 -3.56 -23.27
CA PRO A 38 -2.81 -4.83 -23.94
C PRO A 38 -3.82 -5.16 -25.05
N GLY A 39 -5.11 -4.99 -24.81
CA GLY A 39 -6.15 -5.23 -25.81
C GLY A 39 -6.08 -4.26 -26.99
N ARG A 40 -5.84 -2.96 -26.73
CA ARG A 40 -5.73 -1.96 -27.80
C ARG A 40 -4.51 -2.18 -28.68
N ALA A 41 -3.36 -2.49 -28.08
CA ALA A 41 -2.13 -2.77 -28.81
C ALA A 41 -2.29 -4.02 -29.68
N LEU A 42 -2.87 -5.09 -29.12
CA LEU A 42 -3.13 -6.33 -29.84
C LEU A 42 -4.04 -6.11 -31.05
N LEU A 43 -5.13 -5.36 -30.85
CA LEU A 43 -6.06 -5.00 -31.93
C LEU A 43 -5.37 -4.20 -33.04
N LEU A 44 -4.56 -3.20 -32.69
CA LEU A 44 -3.79 -2.40 -33.66
C LEU A 44 -2.83 -3.26 -34.49
N ILE A 45 -2.07 -4.13 -33.82
CA ILE A 45 -1.13 -5.05 -34.49
C ILE A 45 -1.87 -5.97 -35.45
N SER A 46 -2.98 -6.55 -35.02
CA SER A 46 -3.80 -7.41 -35.86
C SER A 46 -4.37 -6.67 -37.06
N ILE A 47 -4.89 -5.44 -36.88
CA ILE A 47 -5.38 -4.62 -37.99
C ILE A 47 -4.28 -4.37 -39.02
N ILE A 48 -3.08 -3.99 -38.56
CA ILE A 48 -1.93 -3.74 -39.44
C ILE A 48 -1.57 -5.02 -40.21
N ALA A 49 -1.53 -6.16 -39.53
CA ALA A 49 -1.26 -7.45 -40.17
C ALA A 49 -2.33 -7.80 -41.22
N GLY A 50 -3.62 -7.61 -40.90
CA GLY A 50 -4.73 -7.81 -41.84
C GLY A 50 -4.61 -6.90 -43.06
N LEU A 51 -4.27 -5.62 -42.87
CA LEU A 51 -4.03 -4.66 -43.97
C LEU A 51 -2.87 -5.08 -44.86
N LEU A 52 -1.76 -5.56 -44.28
CA LEU A 52 -0.62 -6.05 -45.05
C LEU A 52 -0.99 -7.29 -45.87
N ILE A 53 -1.71 -8.24 -45.27
CA ILE A 53 -2.21 -9.44 -45.96
C ILE A 53 -3.17 -9.04 -47.08
N PHE A 54 -4.12 -8.14 -46.82
CA PHE A 54 -5.03 -7.64 -47.84
C PHE A 54 -4.28 -7.03 -49.02
N THR A 55 -3.32 -6.14 -48.73
CA THR A 55 -2.52 -5.46 -49.76
C THR A 55 -1.75 -6.48 -50.59
N TYR A 56 -1.12 -7.47 -49.94
CA TYR A 56 -0.39 -8.53 -50.63
C TYR A 56 -1.31 -9.40 -51.49
N THR A 57 -2.47 -9.81 -50.97
CA THR A 57 -3.36 -10.74 -51.67
C THR A 57 -4.06 -10.04 -52.84
N TYR A 58 -4.55 -8.83 -52.63
CA TYR A 58 -5.24 -8.05 -53.65
C TYR A 58 -4.30 -7.57 -54.77
N PHE A 59 -3.18 -6.93 -54.43
CA PHE A 59 -2.27 -6.38 -55.44
C PHE A 59 -1.25 -7.41 -55.94
N GLY A 60 -0.76 -8.28 -55.07
CA GLY A 60 0.27 -9.27 -55.40
C GLY A 60 -0.28 -10.52 -56.09
N SER A 61 -1.41 -11.05 -55.62
CA SER A 61 -2.03 -12.27 -56.17
C SER A 61 -3.16 -11.97 -57.16
N LYS A 62 -3.52 -10.70 -57.39
CA LYS A 62 -4.58 -10.26 -58.31
C LYS A 62 -5.92 -10.98 -58.08
N THR A 63 -6.21 -11.32 -56.82
CA THR A 63 -7.48 -11.94 -56.46
C THR A 63 -8.61 -10.92 -56.46
N GLU A 64 -9.84 -11.40 -56.65
CA GLU A 64 -11.02 -10.54 -56.53
C GLU A 64 -11.09 -9.88 -55.14
N VAL A 65 -11.60 -8.65 -55.11
CA VAL A 65 -11.68 -7.82 -53.89
C VAL A 65 -12.32 -8.59 -52.74
N LEU A 66 -13.41 -9.31 -53.01
CA LEU A 66 -14.15 -10.06 -51.99
C LEU A 66 -13.31 -11.21 -51.40
N SER A 67 -12.59 -11.94 -52.25
CA SER A 67 -11.74 -13.05 -51.85
C SER A 67 -10.52 -12.58 -51.07
N ALA A 68 -9.90 -11.49 -51.51
CA ALA A 68 -8.80 -10.84 -50.79
C ALA A 68 -9.24 -10.34 -49.41
N LEU A 69 -10.44 -9.75 -49.33
CA LEU A 69 -11.02 -9.27 -48.07
C LEU A 69 -11.24 -10.42 -47.10
N LEU A 70 -11.88 -11.51 -47.53
CA LEU A 70 -12.07 -12.70 -46.70
C LEU A 70 -10.75 -13.29 -46.21
N THR A 71 -9.77 -13.44 -47.12
CA THR A 71 -8.46 -14.01 -46.78
C THR A 71 -7.73 -13.14 -45.76
N SER A 72 -7.77 -11.81 -45.94
CA SER A 72 -7.19 -10.87 -44.99
C SER A 72 -7.90 -10.87 -43.63
N PHE A 73 -9.22 -11.07 -43.60
CA PHE A 73 -10.00 -11.20 -42.38
C PHE A 73 -9.67 -12.48 -41.61
N PHE A 74 -9.48 -13.60 -42.32
CA PHE A 74 -8.99 -14.83 -41.71
C PHE A 74 -7.57 -14.66 -41.16
N GLY A 75 -6.68 -14.03 -41.93
CA GLY A 75 -5.33 -13.70 -41.48
C GLY A 75 -5.33 -12.82 -40.22
N PHE A 76 -6.15 -11.76 -40.21
CA PHE A 76 -6.41 -10.92 -39.04
C PHE A 76 -6.86 -11.77 -37.85
N SER A 77 -7.84 -12.64 -38.04
CA SER A 77 -8.44 -13.45 -36.96
C SER A 77 -7.43 -14.42 -36.36
N VAL A 78 -6.63 -15.09 -37.19
CA VAL A 78 -5.57 -16.00 -36.74
C VAL A 78 -4.51 -15.26 -35.96
N VAL A 79 -4.06 -14.09 -36.44
CA VAL A 79 -3.06 -13.27 -35.75
C VAL A 79 -3.62 -12.73 -34.43
N PHE A 80 -4.85 -12.23 -34.43
CA PHE A 80 -5.52 -11.70 -33.24
C PHE A 80 -5.71 -12.76 -32.17
N ILE A 81 -6.26 -13.93 -32.53
CA ILE A 81 -6.46 -15.03 -31.58
C ILE A 81 -5.12 -15.62 -31.14
N GLY A 82 -4.18 -15.82 -32.07
CA GLY A 82 -2.86 -16.39 -31.78
C GLY A 82 -2.05 -15.53 -30.82
N LEU A 83 -1.91 -14.24 -31.11
CA LEU A 83 -1.26 -13.29 -30.20
C LEU A 83 -2.04 -13.13 -28.90
N GLY A 84 -3.38 -13.13 -28.96
CA GLY A 84 -4.24 -13.01 -27.78
C GLY A 84 -4.00 -14.17 -26.81
N LEU A 85 -3.96 -15.40 -27.33
CA LEU A 85 -3.68 -16.60 -26.55
C LEU A 85 -2.25 -16.57 -25.99
N ALA A 86 -1.26 -16.21 -26.81
CA ALA A 86 0.13 -16.08 -26.37
C ALA A 86 0.28 -15.05 -25.24
N MET A 87 -0.45 -13.93 -25.32
CA MET A 87 -0.47 -12.90 -24.30
C MET A 87 -1.09 -13.41 -22.99
N VAL A 88 -2.22 -14.11 -23.07
CA VAL A 88 -2.87 -14.73 -21.89
C VAL A 88 -1.93 -15.72 -21.22
N LEU A 89 -1.28 -16.60 -22.00
CA LEU A 89 -0.29 -17.56 -21.48
C LEU A 89 0.88 -16.83 -20.81
N TYR A 90 1.42 -15.79 -21.45
CA TYR A 90 2.49 -14.98 -20.87
C TYR A 90 2.10 -14.38 -19.52
N PHE A 91 0.91 -13.77 -19.42
CA PHE A 91 0.41 -13.22 -18.16
C PHE A 91 0.13 -14.31 -17.11
N PHE A 92 -0.34 -15.47 -17.53
CA PHE A 92 -0.59 -16.61 -16.64
C PHE A 92 0.70 -17.07 -15.96
N PHE A 93 1.76 -17.34 -16.73
CA PHE A 93 3.06 -17.72 -16.18
C PHE A 93 3.72 -16.61 -15.36
N LYS A 94 3.60 -15.35 -15.81
CA LYS A 94 4.18 -14.21 -15.09
C LYS A 94 3.46 -13.95 -13.76
N SER A 95 2.15 -14.19 -13.69
CA SER A 95 1.35 -14.02 -12.47
C SER A 95 1.86 -14.89 -11.31
N GLU A 96 2.28 -16.13 -11.58
CA GLU A 96 2.86 -16.99 -10.56
C GLU A 96 4.19 -16.45 -10.01
N GLN A 97 5.04 -15.91 -10.89
CA GLN A 97 6.31 -15.31 -10.50
C GLN A 97 6.09 -14.03 -9.70
N ILE A 98 5.20 -13.15 -10.17
CA ILE A 98 4.86 -11.90 -9.48
C ILE A 98 4.25 -12.16 -8.11
N LYS A 99 3.37 -13.17 -7.96
CA LYS A 99 2.79 -13.54 -6.66
C LYS A 99 3.87 -13.96 -5.66
N LYS A 100 4.82 -14.79 -6.10
CA LYS A 100 5.95 -15.24 -5.25
C LYS A 100 6.86 -14.09 -4.86
N GLU A 101 7.12 -13.18 -5.79
CA GLU A 101 7.97 -12.01 -5.54
C GLU A 101 7.30 -10.99 -4.62
N TYR A 102 6.00 -10.77 -4.78
CA TYR A 102 5.21 -9.92 -3.90
C TYR A 102 5.14 -10.49 -2.47
N ALA A 103 4.99 -11.81 -2.33
CA ALA A 103 5.03 -12.47 -1.03
C ALA A 103 6.40 -12.30 -0.33
N ARG A 104 7.50 -12.46 -1.07
CA ARG A 104 8.85 -12.21 -0.54
C ARG A 104 9.07 -10.77 -0.12
N GLN A 105 8.60 -9.80 -0.91
CA GLN A 105 8.70 -8.38 -0.55
C GLN A 105 7.90 -8.07 0.72
N LEU A 106 6.71 -8.66 0.87
CA LEU A 106 5.89 -8.50 2.06
C LEU A 106 6.56 -9.08 3.32
N GLU A 107 7.23 -10.24 3.19
CA GLU A 107 8.02 -10.82 4.27
C GLU A 107 9.24 -9.96 4.65
N ILE A 108 9.92 -9.38 3.66
CA ILE A 108 11.04 -8.47 3.89
C ILE A 108 10.55 -7.20 4.61
N GLU A 109 9.45 -6.59 4.17
CA GLU A 109 8.88 -5.40 4.81
C GLU A 109 8.46 -5.69 6.26
N ARG A 110 7.87 -6.87 6.54
CA ARG A 110 7.54 -7.28 7.91
C ARG A 110 8.77 -7.42 8.79
N LYS A 111 9.82 -8.08 8.29
CA LYS A 111 11.08 -8.23 9.04
C LYS A 111 11.74 -6.88 9.29
N GLU A 112 11.69 -5.97 8.32
CA GLU A 112 12.26 -4.63 8.47
C GLU A 112 11.51 -3.80 9.52
N ARG A 113 10.18 -3.92 9.58
CA ARG A 113 9.36 -3.31 10.64
C ARG A 113 9.65 -3.90 12.02
N GLU A 114 9.76 -5.23 12.13
CA GLU A 114 10.10 -5.88 13.40
C GLU A 114 11.48 -5.44 13.92
N ILE A 115 12.45 -5.28 13.03
CA ILE A 115 13.79 -4.76 13.38
C ILE A 115 13.71 -3.30 13.83
N ASP A 116 12.94 -2.46 13.13
CA ASP A 116 12.76 -1.05 13.50
C ASP A 116 12.07 -0.91 14.86
N GLU A 117 11.02 -1.71 15.12
CA GLU A 117 10.32 -1.76 16.40
C GLU A 117 11.21 -2.26 17.55
N GLN A 118 11.97 -3.33 17.34
CA GLN A 118 12.95 -3.79 18.35
C GLN A 118 14.03 -2.73 18.61
N SER A 119 14.46 -1.99 17.59
CA SER A 119 15.45 -0.93 17.76
C SER A 119 14.92 0.24 18.59
N LYS A 120 13.64 0.61 18.42
CA LYS A 120 12.96 1.62 19.22
C LYS A 120 12.81 1.16 20.67
N PHE A 121 12.38 -0.09 20.87
CA PHE A 121 12.23 -0.66 22.21
C PHE A 121 13.56 -0.70 22.97
N ARG A 122 14.67 -1.05 22.30
CA ARG A 122 16.01 -1.01 22.90
C ARG A 122 16.46 0.40 23.27
N ARG A 123 16.10 1.41 22.46
CA ARG A 123 16.42 2.82 22.77
C ARG A 123 15.63 3.30 23.99
N GLU A 124 14.34 2.98 24.08
CA GLU A 124 13.52 3.31 25.26
C GLU A 124 14.05 2.66 26.54
N ILE A 125 14.46 1.38 26.50
CA ILE A 125 15.06 0.72 27.67
C ILE A 125 16.38 1.40 28.07
N ALA A 126 17.23 1.75 27.11
CA ALA A 126 18.50 2.43 27.38
C ALA A 126 18.29 3.84 27.98
N GLU A 127 17.27 4.56 27.54
CA GLU A 127 16.87 5.84 28.12
C GLU A 127 16.35 5.67 29.55
N LEU A 128 15.51 4.67 29.82
CA LEU A 128 15.03 4.36 31.16
C LEU A 128 16.17 3.97 32.13
N GLU A 129 17.12 3.14 31.69
CA GLU A 129 18.30 2.80 32.50
C GLU A 129 19.18 4.03 32.80
N SER A 130 19.30 4.96 31.84
CA SER A 130 20.04 6.21 32.06
C SER A 130 19.37 7.10 33.10
N ILE A 131 18.04 7.20 33.05
CA ILE A 131 17.23 7.95 34.03
C ILE A 131 17.32 7.30 35.41
N GLU A 132 17.29 5.97 35.50
CA GLU A 132 17.41 5.25 36.76
C GLU A 132 18.78 5.46 37.42
N LYS A 133 19.87 5.44 36.64
CA LYS A 133 21.21 5.79 37.13
C LYS A 133 21.30 7.23 37.62
N GLU A 134 20.73 8.19 36.89
CA GLU A 134 20.68 9.58 37.33
C GLU A 134 19.86 9.78 38.62
N LEU A 135 18.76 9.03 38.77
CA LEU A 135 17.94 9.03 39.97
C LEU A 135 18.67 8.41 41.16
N PHE A 136 19.39 7.30 40.96
CA PHE A 136 20.23 6.68 41.99
C PHE A 136 21.38 7.60 42.43
N ASP A 137 22.06 8.26 41.49
CA ASP A 137 23.15 9.19 41.79
C ASP A 137 22.64 10.46 42.51
N LYS A 138 21.45 10.96 42.14
CA LYS A 138 20.78 12.05 42.87
C LYS A 138 20.37 11.63 44.29
N LYS A 139 19.85 10.41 44.45
CA LYS A 139 19.48 9.85 45.75
C LYS A 139 20.70 9.65 46.66
N ASN A 140 21.81 9.17 46.12
CA ASN A 140 23.07 9.01 46.87
C ASN A 140 23.72 10.35 47.25
N LYS A 141 23.53 11.40 46.45
CA LYS A 141 23.95 12.76 46.80
C LYS A 141 23.05 13.43 47.84
N GLN A 142 21.75 13.08 47.89
CA GLN A 142 20.82 13.61 48.91
C GLN A 142 20.89 12.86 50.26
N SER A 143 21.33 11.61 50.31
CA SER A 143 21.45 10.82 51.55
C SER A 143 22.68 11.16 52.41
N GLY A 144 23.58 12.04 51.96
CA GLY A 144 24.70 12.55 52.75
C GLY A 144 24.34 13.60 53.81
N THR A 145 23.08 14.03 53.91
CA THR A 145 22.65 15.02 54.90
C THR A 145 21.21 14.79 55.35
N LYS A 146 21.01 13.83 56.26
CA LYS A 146 20.07 13.87 57.41
C LYS A 146 19.94 12.48 58.02
N SER A 147 20.66 12.29 59.12
CA SER A 147 20.25 11.39 60.19
C SER A 147 19.11 12.09 60.94
N GLU A 148 17.90 11.52 60.94
CA GLU A 148 16.99 11.52 62.09
C GLU A 148 15.77 10.63 61.82
N THR A 149 15.76 9.51 62.54
CA THR A 149 14.63 8.76 63.12
C THR A 149 13.21 9.20 62.75
N VAL A 150 12.41 8.36 62.06
CA VAL A 150 10.97 8.12 62.39
C VAL A 150 10.53 6.71 61.96
N LYS A 151 9.73 6.13 62.86
CA LYS A 151 9.12 4.81 62.96
C LYS A 151 8.33 4.28 61.74
N GLN A 152 8.46 2.98 61.58
CA GLN A 152 7.54 1.97 61.07
C GLN A 152 6.03 2.33 61.17
N SER A 153 5.33 2.31 60.02
CA SER A 153 3.89 2.03 59.97
C SER A 153 3.53 1.30 58.66
N LYS A 154 2.94 0.11 58.81
CA LYS A 154 2.24 -0.64 57.76
C LYS A 154 1.00 0.14 57.35
N SER A 155 0.74 0.26 56.04
CA SER A 155 -0.60 0.53 55.52
C SER A 155 -0.68 0.09 54.05
N SER A 156 -1.55 -0.88 53.82
CA SER A 156 -1.99 -1.37 52.52
C SER A 156 -2.63 -0.26 51.68
N SER A 157 -2.25 -0.13 50.42
CA SER A 157 -3.14 0.43 49.40
C SER A 157 -3.02 -0.38 48.11
N LYS A 158 -4.18 -0.89 47.67
CA LYS A 158 -4.43 -1.46 46.35
C LYS A 158 -3.93 -0.49 45.26
N PRO A 159 -3.39 -0.99 44.13
CA PRO A 159 -3.29 -0.16 42.94
C PRO A 159 -4.72 0.02 42.40
N THR A 160 -5.20 1.27 42.43
CA THR A 160 -6.39 1.70 41.70
C THR A 160 -6.00 1.74 40.22
N MET A 161 -6.73 0.98 39.39
CA MET A 161 -6.63 1.06 37.93
C MET A 161 -6.77 2.52 37.50
N THR A 162 -5.78 3.02 36.77
CA THR A 162 -5.83 4.30 36.08
C THR A 162 -6.73 4.19 34.86
N ASP A 163 -7.48 5.25 34.56
CA ASP A 163 -8.46 5.34 33.46
C ASP A 163 -7.89 4.97 32.07
N GLU A 164 -6.57 4.92 31.91
CA GLU A 164 -5.88 4.44 30.70
C GLU A 164 -5.96 2.92 30.50
N GLU A 165 -5.97 2.12 31.58
CA GLU A 165 -6.07 0.65 31.46
C GLU A 165 -7.47 0.21 31.02
N ALA A 166 -8.52 0.92 31.49
CA ALA A 166 -9.90 0.69 31.06
C ALA A 166 -10.11 1.03 29.57
N TYR A 167 -9.44 2.06 29.06
CA TYR A 167 -9.50 2.43 27.64
C TYR A 167 -8.81 1.39 26.75
N LEU A 168 -7.67 0.85 27.19
CA LEU A 168 -6.95 -0.19 26.44
C LEU A 168 -7.73 -1.51 26.39
N GLU A 169 -8.42 -1.88 27.47
CA GLU A 169 -9.25 -3.08 27.52
C GLU A 169 -10.50 -2.94 26.62
N GLU A 170 -11.12 -1.77 26.55
CA GLU A 170 -12.25 -1.49 25.65
C GLU A 170 -11.85 -1.53 24.17
N VAL A 171 -10.68 -0.96 23.83
CA VAL A 171 -10.17 -0.97 22.45
C VAL A 171 -9.80 -2.39 22.00
N LEU A 172 -9.17 -3.19 22.86
CA LEU A 172 -8.84 -4.58 22.56
C LEU A 172 -10.09 -5.45 22.34
N ASN A 173 -11.12 -5.28 23.17
CA ASN A 173 -12.36 -6.04 23.03
C ASN A 173 -13.18 -5.62 21.80
N SER A 174 -13.10 -4.36 21.37
CA SER A 174 -13.78 -3.90 20.16
C SER A 174 -13.19 -4.49 18.86
N ASN A 175 -11.88 -4.76 18.84
CA ASN A 175 -11.19 -5.29 17.66
C ASN A 175 -11.32 -6.82 17.50
N MET A 176 -11.58 -7.57 18.57
CA MET A 176 -11.87 -9.01 18.45
C MET A 176 -13.29 -9.33 18.00
N LYS A 177 -14.23 -8.37 18.09
CA LYS A 177 -15.64 -8.61 17.74
C LYS A 177 -15.96 -8.41 16.25
N ASN A 178 -14.98 -7.98 15.45
CA ASN A 178 -15.10 -7.71 14.02
C ASN A 178 -14.23 -8.63 13.14
N VAL A 179 -13.82 -9.78 13.66
CA VAL A 179 -13.24 -10.91 12.90
C VAL A 179 -14.23 -12.06 12.94
#